data_AF-A0A243Q3J7-F1
#
_entry.id   AF-A0A243Q3J7-F1
#
_cell.length_a   1.000
_cell.length_b   1.000
_cell.length_c   1.000
_cell.angle_alpha   90.00
_cell.angle_beta   90.00
_cell.angle_gamma   90.00
#
_symmetry.space_group_name_H-M   'P 1'
#
loop_
_entity.id
_entity.type
_entity.pdbx_description
1 polymer ?
#
loop_
_entity_poly.entity_id
_entity_poly.type
_entity_poly.pdbx_seq_one_letter_code
_entity_poly.pdbx_strand_id
1 'polypeptide(L)' 'MTAVEADAGRLKGEADEPGWEVDPDDEWGVAVIATVGRQLKLRREAVGMRAAEFGTAVGYGEDMVYKIEGGKR' A
#
# COMPACT_ATOMS: atom_id res chain seq x y z
N MET A 1 4.40 27.15 -15.04
CA MET A 1 3.66 25.90 -14.81
C MET A 1 4.02 24.96 -15.95
N THR A 2 4.96 24.06 -15.74
CA THR A 2 5.33 23.02 -16.71
C THR A 2 4.34 21.87 -16.55
N ALA A 3 3.55 21.61 -17.59
CA ALA A 3 2.64 20.48 -17.63
C ALA A 3 3.46 19.19 -17.64
N VAL A 4 3.13 18.26 -16.73
CA VAL A 4 3.72 16.93 -16.70
C VAL A 4 2.94 16.11 -17.72
N GLU A 5 3.53 15.84 -18.88
CA GLU A 5 2.95 14.92 -19.86
C GLU A 5 3.11 13.49 -19.34
N ALA A 6 2.01 12.93 -18.82
CA ALA A 6 1.91 11.51 -18.50
C ALA A 6 1.64 10.77 -19.82
N ASP A 7 2.65 10.04 -20.31
CA ASP A 7 2.51 9.12 -21.43
C ASP A 7 1.60 7.96 -20.98
N ALA A 8 0.32 8.03 -21.36
CA ALA A 8 -0.65 7.00 -21.09
C ALA A 8 -0.45 5.85 -22.08
N GLY A 9 0.37 4.88 -21.68
CA GLY A 9 0.57 3.61 -22.36
C GLY A 9 -0.78 2.94 -22.70
N ARG A 10 -0.97 2.63 -23.98
CA ARG A 10 -2.15 2.03 -24.59
C ARG A 10 -2.57 0.72 -23.89
N LEU A 11 -3.68 0.76 -23.17
CA LEU A 11 -4.35 -0.43 -22.62
C LEU A 11 -5.09 -1.18 -23.74
N LYS A 12 -4.73 -2.43 -23.99
CA LYS A 12 -5.42 -3.33 -24.95
C LYS A 12 -5.90 -4.59 -24.24
N GLY A 13 -7.20 -4.84 -24.32
CA GLY A 13 -7.83 -6.15 -24.09
C GLY A 13 -8.66 -6.24 -22.82
N GLU A 14 -9.93 -6.65 -22.97
CA GLU A 14 -10.93 -6.79 -21.92
C GLU A 14 -10.51 -7.72 -20.77
N ALA A 15 -10.84 -7.28 -19.55
CA ALA A 15 -10.79 -7.99 -18.26
C ALA A 15 -9.41 -8.10 -17.58
N ASP A 16 -8.95 -7.00 -16.99
CA ASP A 16 -8.25 -7.03 -15.71
C ASP A 16 -8.81 -5.84 -14.91
N GLU A 17 -9.67 -6.10 -13.92
CA GLU A 17 -9.75 -5.16 -12.79
C GLU A 17 -8.29 -4.95 -12.37
N PRO A 18 -7.75 -3.73 -12.34
CA PRO A 18 -6.35 -3.53 -12.00
C PRO A 18 -6.17 -4.07 -10.59
N GLY A 19 -5.72 -5.32 -10.50
CA GLY A 19 -5.23 -5.90 -9.27
C GLY A 19 -4.19 -4.89 -8.81
N TRP A 20 -4.34 -4.37 -7.59
CA TRP A 20 -3.40 -3.43 -6.99
C TRP A 20 -2.04 -4.10 -6.69
N GLU A 21 -1.62 -5.01 -7.56
CA GLU A 21 -0.35 -5.70 -7.55
C GLU A 21 0.70 -4.75 -8.12
N VAL A 22 1.46 -4.18 -7.20
CA VAL A 22 2.72 -3.53 -7.51
C VAL A 22 3.72 -4.61 -7.93
N ASP A 23 4.33 -4.42 -9.11
CA ASP A 23 5.46 -5.22 -9.58
C ASP A 23 6.63 -5.06 -8.60
N PRO A 24 7.25 -6.15 -8.11
CA PRO A 24 8.42 -6.05 -7.22
C PRO A 24 9.61 -5.31 -7.85
N ASP A 25 9.71 -5.27 -9.19
CA ASP A 25 10.75 -4.51 -9.91
C ASP A 25 10.35 -3.03 -10.14
N ASP A 26 9.11 -2.63 -9.80
CA ASP A 26 8.68 -1.23 -9.78
C ASP A 26 9.10 -0.54 -8.48
N GLU A 27 10.28 0.09 -8.51
CA GLU A 27 10.85 0.84 -7.39
C GLU A 27 9.90 1.93 -6.87
N TRP A 28 9.13 2.58 -7.76
CA TRP A 28 8.19 3.63 -7.39
C TRP A 28 6.96 3.07 -6.68
N GLY A 29 6.37 2.02 -7.22
CA GLY A 29 5.25 1.32 -6.60
C GLY A 29 5.61 0.78 -5.21
N VAL A 30 6.79 0.16 -5.07
CA VAL A 30 7.30 -0.34 -3.79
C VAL A 30 7.48 0.79 -2.79
N ALA A 31 8.04 1.93 -3.21
CA ALA A 31 8.22 3.09 -2.36
C ALA A 31 6.88 3.67 -1.85
N VAL A 32 5.85 3.69 -2.70
CA VAL A 32 4.49 4.12 -2.31
C VAL A 32 3.92 3.19 -1.24
N ILE A 33 3.96 1.87 -1.45
CA ILE A 33 3.45 0.89 -0.50
C ILE A 33 4.15 1.00 0.85
N ALA A 34 5.49 1.07 0.86
CA ALA A 34 6.26 1.26 2.08
C ALA A 34 5.91 2.56 2.80
N THR A 35 5.61 3.62 2.06
CA THR A 35 5.21 4.91 2.64
C THR A 35 3.83 4.84 3.28
N VAL A 36 2.85 4.23 2.60
CA VAL A 36 1.50 4.03 3.15
C VAL A 36 1.55 3.17 4.42
N GLY A 37 2.34 2.09 4.41
CA GLY A 37 2.57 1.25 5.58
C GLY A 37 3.07 2.04 6.80
N ARG A 38 4.09 2.90 6.60
CA ARG A 38 4.60 3.79 7.66
C ARG A 38 3.54 4.77 8.16
N GLN A 39 2.70 5.31 7.27
CA GLN A 39 1.62 6.21 7.67
C GLN A 39 0.55 5.53 8.51
N LEU A 40 0.19 4.29 8.18
CA LEU A 40 -0.75 3.49 8.99
C LEU A 40 -0.19 3.26 10.39
N LYS A 41 1.07 2.84 10.49
CA LYS A 41 1.76 2.66 11.77
C LYS A 41 1.72 3.94 12.61
N LEU A 42 2.10 5.08 12.03
CA LEU A 42 2.10 6.37 12.73
C LEU A 42 0.72 6.75 13.26
N ARG A 43 -0.34 6.56 12.48
CA ARG A 43 -1.71 6.89 12.89
C ARG A 43 -2.22 5.97 13.99
N ARG A 44 -1.92 4.66 13.90
CA ARG A 44 -2.25 3.67 14.92
C ARG A 44 -1.55 4.00 16.24
N GLU A 45 -0.27 4.28 16.19
CA GLU A 45 0.54 4.63 17.36
C GLU A 45 0.14 5.97 17.98
N ALA A 46 -0.25 6.95 17.14
CA ALA A 46 -0.73 8.25 17.60
C ALA A 46 -2.00 8.16 18.47
N VAL A 47 -2.81 7.12 18.31
CA VAL A 47 -3.99 6.85 19.15
C VAL A 47 -3.73 5.78 20.22
N GLY A 48 -2.48 5.35 20.41
CA GLY A 48 -2.09 4.35 21.41
C GLY A 48 -2.55 2.92 21.11
N MET A 49 -2.97 2.64 19.89
CA MET A 49 -3.53 1.34 19.50
C MET A 49 -2.42 0.33 19.19
N ARG A 50 -2.56 -0.91 19.63
CA ARG A 50 -1.63 -2.00 19.29
C ARG A 50 -1.91 -2.57 17.91
N ALA A 51 -0.88 -3.17 17.30
CA ALA A 51 -1.00 -3.90 16.03
C ALA A 51 -2.11 -4.97 16.06
N ALA A 52 -2.17 -5.78 17.12
CA ALA A 52 -3.22 -6.79 17.31
C ALA A 52 -4.65 -6.22 17.36
N GLU A 53 -4.83 -5.09 18.06
CA GLU A 53 -6.12 -4.41 18.19
C GLU A 53 -6.55 -3.82 16.85
N PHE A 54 -5.61 -3.18 16.15
CA PHE A 54 -5.85 -2.66 14.81
C PHE A 54 -6.22 -3.78 13.84
N GLY A 55 -5.45 -4.88 13.82
CA GLY A 55 -5.75 -6.06 13.01
C GLY A 55 -7.16 -6.58 13.26
N THR A 56 -7.54 -6.74 14.52
CA THR A 56 -8.90 -7.13 14.90
C THR A 56 -9.95 -6.16 14.36
N ALA A 57 -9.72 -4.85 14.44
CA ALA A 57 -10.64 -3.82 13.95
C ALA A 57 -10.81 -3.83 12.42
N VAL A 58 -9.79 -4.27 11.65
CA VAL A 58 -9.83 -4.32 10.18
C VAL A 58 -10.02 -5.73 9.61
N GLY A 59 -10.15 -6.76 10.46
CA GLY A 59 -10.37 -8.15 10.04
C GLY A 59 -9.10 -8.89 9.60
N TYR A 60 -7.93 -8.46 10.06
CA TYR A 60 -6.63 -9.09 9.77
C TYR A 60 -5.92 -9.58 11.03
N GLY A 61 -5.08 -10.60 10.89
CA GLY A 61 -4.18 -11.03 11.96
C GLY A 61 -3.10 -9.99 12.27
N GLU A 62 -2.54 -10.02 13.48
CA GLU A 62 -1.46 -9.12 13.90
C GLU A 62 -0.25 -9.15 12.94
N ASP A 63 0.17 -10.35 12.53
CA ASP A 63 1.29 -10.56 11.60
C ASP A 63 1.06 -9.86 10.24
N MET A 64 -0.18 -9.85 9.77
CA MET A 64 -0.53 -9.16 8.52
C MET A 64 -0.39 -7.65 8.66
N VAL A 65 -0.74 -7.07 9.80
CA VAL A 65 -0.54 -5.62 9.97
C VAL A 65 0.95 -5.28 10.04
N TYR A 66 1.80 -6.10 10.66
CA TYR A 66 3.25 -5.86 10.63
C TYR A 66 3.83 -5.91 9.21
N LYS A 67 3.34 -6.81 8.37
CA LYS A 67 3.71 -6.86 6.95
C LYS A 67 3.28 -5.58 6.23
N ILE A 68 2.02 -5.19 6.34
CA ILE A 68 1.45 -3.99 5.71
C ILE A 68 2.20 -2.73 6.17
N GLU A 69 2.42 -2.57 7.47
CA GLU A 69 3.14 -1.43 8.05
C GLU A 69 4.61 -1.39 7.60
N GLY A 70 5.21 -2.56 7.35
CA GLY A 70 6.55 -2.71 6.79
C GLY A 70 6.62 -2.56 5.27
N GLY A 71 5.49 -2.38 4.58
CA GLY A 71 5.41 -2.40 3.11
C GLY A 71 5.72 -3.76 2.50
N LYS A 72 5.62 -4.83 3.30
CA LYS A 72 5.85 -6.21 2.90
C LYS A 72 4.50 -6.89 2.64
N ARG A 73 4.47 -7.86 1.74
CA ARG A 73 3.31 -8.75 1.51
C ARG A 73 3.64 -10.13 2.10
#